data_AF-A0A417RZP5-F1
#
_entry.id   AF-A0A417RZP5-F1
#
_cell.length_a   1.000
_cell.length_b   1.000
_cell.length_c   1.000
_cell.angle_alpha   90.00
_cell.angle_beta   90.00
_cell.angle_gamma   90.00
#
_symmetry.space_group_name_H-M   'P 1'
#
loop_
_entity.id
_entity.type
_entity.pdbx_description
1 polymer ?
#
loop_
_entity_poly.entity_id
_entity_poly.type
_entity_poly.pdbx_seq_one_letter_code
_entity_poly.pdbx_strand_id
1 'polypeptide(L)'
;MRLNEKEIENIICNSVTENLICRALELRPGELAKFICGLANVNGGYILVGVEKDNGLLKPKGLQLAFDMKSIMNSVDKNLDGTCQFGYGYVNVSGKNIFVIKVERAKQKILVDNVYYCFQNNSVEVRQIEEAKRLSTLFISYTECDTPIVDIIEDKIREKLQDKIKVSRYTGLKYKDSFKEFMDTIQEHDYVLTVVSDTYLKRQACMYEVGEIIKDHHYKDKLLFVVLSENERKYYGENIPEKIGPNIYGGAEARLEYIGFWKEKFDKLQQMMSNIGDYEATSEATKDLKIIGQIYRKDMGEFLQFLSDENGKNFQKLYENDFKELIEWIYPDYCLNIFDMCHRFDILLKNAIERLHNVTRTDYNQIALGVKTDSHQTGLMVFADDIVLYKQRYRLVAMDGLMAKSYVTGNNILIDDVKKEKDYYCAVFQTRSELVLPIKYGGKIIGVFNSESEETNYYTKEMVEQLYKILENFSSRIIELGYVGNMNHGDIPYVHI
;
A
#
# COMPACT_ATOMS: atom_id res chain seq x y z
N MET A 1 -28.62 25.34 19.17
CA MET A 1 -29.26 25.21 17.84
C MET A 1 -30.75 24.99 18.06
N ARG A 2 -31.64 25.80 17.46
CA ARG A 2 -33.09 25.69 17.70
C ARG A 2 -33.72 24.76 16.67
N LEU A 3 -34.52 23.80 17.13
CA LEU A 3 -35.36 22.97 16.29
C LEU A 3 -36.55 23.80 15.80
N ASN A 4 -36.92 23.66 14.53
CA ASN A 4 -38.09 24.33 13.94
C ASN A 4 -39.25 23.34 13.87
N GLU A 5 -40.23 23.47 14.76
CA GLU A 5 -41.35 22.53 14.87
C GLU A 5 -42.11 22.37 13.54
N LYS A 6 -42.37 23.48 12.83
CA LYS A 6 -43.06 23.46 11.53
C LYS A 6 -42.29 22.69 10.46
N GLU A 7 -40.97 22.72 10.52
CA GLU A 7 -40.10 21.97 9.60
C GLU A 7 -40.21 20.47 9.85
N ILE A 8 -40.21 20.05 11.13
CA ILE A 8 -40.35 18.65 11.52
C ILE A 8 -41.77 18.13 11.20
N GLU A 9 -42.80 18.93 11.46
CA GLU A 9 -44.17 18.61 11.04
C GLU A 9 -44.26 18.41 9.52
N ASN A 10 -43.63 19.30 8.74
CA ASN A 10 -43.58 19.19 7.29
C ASN A 10 -42.87 17.91 6.83
N ILE A 11 -41.72 17.58 7.42
CA ILE A 11 -40.96 16.34 7.12
C ILE A 11 -41.86 15.11 7.31
N ILE A 12 -42.55 15.04 8.44
CA ILE A 12 -43.41 13.90 8.79
C ILE A 12 -44.67 13.84 7.92
N CYS A 13 -45.41 14.94 7.82
CA CYS A 13 -46.70 14.98 7.10
C CYS A 13 -46.53 14.76 5.60
N ASN A 14 -45.44 15.27 5.00
CA ASN A 14 -45.16 15.13 3.57
C ASN A 14 -44.16 14.00 3.25
N SER A 15 -43.80 13.19 4.25
CA SER A 15 -42.88 12.04 4.08
C SER A 15 -41.59 12.39 3.34
N VAL A 16 -40.95 13.50 3.72
CA VAL A 16 -39.65 13.89 3.16
C VAL A 16 -38.58 12.99 3.76
N THR A 17 -37.91 12.16 2.94
CA THR A 17 -36.98 11.14 3.45
C THR A 17 -35.50 11.41 3.20
N GLU A 18 -35.16 12.55 2.61
CA GLU A 18 -33.76 12.92 2.34
C GLU A 18 -32.99 13.16 3.65
N ASN A 19 -31.83 12.53 3.79
CA ASN A 19 -30.95 12.61 4.98
C ASN A 19 -31.70 12.43 6.31
N LEU A 20 -32.64 11.50 6.33
CA LEU A 20 -33.52 11.24 7.46
C LEU A 20 -33.32 9.81 7.99
N ILE A 21 -33.06 9.70 9.30
CA ILE A 21 -33.05 8.44 10.03
C ILE A 21 -34.25 8.42 10.98
N CYS A 22 -35.14 7.44 10.83
CA CYS A 22 -36.30 7.24 11.68
C CYS A 22 -36.14 5.95 12.51
N ARG A 23 -36.40 6.04 13.81
CA ARG A 23 -36.42 4.88 14.71
C ARG A 23 -37.67 4.97 15.58
N ALA A 24 -38.43 3.87 15.66
CA ALA A 24 -39.59 3.80 16.55
C ALA A 24 -39.15 3.95 18.03
N LEU A 25 -38.05 3.29 18.41
CA LEU A 25 -37.38 3.44 19.69
C LEU A 25 -35.90 3.03 19.55
N GLU A 26 -34.99 3.99 19.62
CA GLU A 26 -33.54 3.74 19.70
C GLU A 26 -32.91 4.87 20.52
N LEU A 27 -32.40 4.52 21.70
CA LEU A 27 -31.87 5.46 22.68
C LEU A 27 -30.46 5.08 23.13
N ARG A 28 -29.85 4.04 22.55
CA ARG A 28 -28.51 3.60 22.91
C ARG A 28 -27.48 4.64 22.43
N PRO A 29 -26.62 5.18 23.31
CA PRO A 29 -25.67 6.23 22.93
C PRO A 29 -24.75 5.85 21.77
N GLY A 30 -24.26 4.60 21.73
CA GLY A 30 -23.41 4.13 20.63
C GLY A 30 -24.09 4.15 19.26
N GLU A 31 -25.35 3.71 19.18
CA GLU A 31 -26.09 3.71 17.91
C GLU A 31 -26.48 5.12 17.46
N LEU A 32 -26.88 5.99 18.40
CA LEU A 32 -27.14 7.39 18.10
C LEU A 32 -25.86 8.11 17.64
N ALA A 33 -24.69 7.82 18.24
CA ALA A 33 -23.41 8.36 17.80
C ALA A 33 -23.09 7.95 16.36
N LYS A 34 -23.29 6.68 15.99
CA LYS A 34 -23.12 6.21 14.61
C LYS A 34 -24.03 6.94 13.63
N PHE A 35 -25.30 7.16 13.98
CA PHE A 35 -26.24 7.92 13.14
C PHE A 35 -25.84 9.38 12.96
N ILE A 36 -25.40 10.05 14.04
CA ILE A 36 -24.90 11.43 13.98
C ILE A 36 -23.65 11.49 13.12
N CYS A 37 -22.68 10.60 13.35
CA CYS A 37 -21.47 10.45 12.55
C CYS A 37 -21.81 10.29 11.06
N GLY A 38 -22.70 9.35 10.74
CA GLY A 38 -23.14 9.08 9.37
C GLY A 38 -23.75 10.28 8.65
N LEU A 39 -24.62 11.04 9.33
CA LEU A 39 -25.25 12.24 8.76
C LEU A 39 -24.26 13.41 8.67
N ALA A 40 -23.42 13.62 9.68
CA ALA A 40 -22.44 14.69 9.72
C ALA A 40 -21.40 14.56 8.59
N ASN A 41 -21.02 13.33 8.25
CA ASN A 41 -20.06 13.02 7.18
C ASN A 41 -20.62 13.16 5.76
N VAL A 42 -21.93 13.37 5.59
CA VAL A 42 -22.56 13.64 4.30
C VAL A 42 -23.03 15.09 4.18
N ASN A 43 -24.33 15.35 4.18
CA ASN A 43 -24.94 16.67 4.04
C ASN A 43 -25.61 17.17 5.34
N GLY A 44 -25.35 16.53 6.48
CA GLY A 44 -26.16 16.71 7.69
C GLY A 44 -27.55 16.07 7.54
N GLY A 45 -28.46 16.34 8.46
CA GLY A 45 -29.84 15.83 8.39
C GLY A 45 -30.53 15.72 9.73
N TYR A 46 -31.52 14.82 9.80
CA TYR A 46 -32.38 14.64 10.97
C TYR A 46 -32.44 13.18 11.42
N ILE A 47 -32.46 12.98 12.73
CA ILE A 47 -32.81 11.72 13.38
C ILE A 47 -34.11 11.93 14.15
N LEU A 48 -35.13 11.13 13.84
CA LEU A 48 -36.43 11.17 14.51
C LEU A 48 -36.65 9.88 15.30
N VAL A 49 -36.65 10.00 16.63
CA VAL A 49 -36.96 8.91 17.55
C VAL A 49 -38.42 9.01 17.99
N GLY A 50 -39.17 7.92 17.85
CA GLY A 50 -40.63 7.90 17.98
C GLY A 50 -41.35 7.98 16.63
N VAL A 51 -40.64 7.84 15.50
CA VAL A 51 -41.21 7.79 14.14
C VAL A 51 -40.76 6.50 13.46
N GLU A 52 -41.70 5.81 12.82
CA GLU A 52 -41.43 4.60 12.03
C GLU A 52 -41.56 4.93 10.54
N LYS A 53 -40.60 4.47 9.73
CA LYS A 53 -40.67 4.56 8.26
C LYS A 53 -41.16 3.24 7.71
N ASP A 54 -42.31 3.25 7.04
CA ASP A 54 -42.96 2.07 6.47
C ASP A 54 -43.33 2.37 5.00
N ASN A 55 -42.73 1.65 4.05
CA ASN A 55 -42.91 1.85 2.61
C ASN A 55 -42.80 3.31 2.14
N GLY A 56 -41.85 4.07 2.71
CA GLY A 56 -41.63 5.48 2.38
C GLY A 56 -42.49 6.46 3.17
N LEU A 57 -43.54 6.01 3.88
CA LEU A 57 -44.39 6.84 4.72
C LEU A 57 -43.85 6.93 6.14
N LEU A 58 -43.95 8.14 6.73
CA LEU A 58 -43.53 8.39 8.11
C LEU A 58 -44.72 8.32 9.06
N LYS A 59 -44.65 7.42 10.05
CA LYS A 59 -45.72 7.17 11.03
C LYS A 59 -45.26 7.57 12.43
N PRO A 60 -45.79 8.66 13.02
CA PRO A 60 -45.54 9.01 14.41
C PRO A 60 -46.06 7.94 15.37
N LYS A 61 -45.16 7.36 16.18
CA LYS A 61 -45.49 6.44 17.28
C LYS A 61 -45.48 7.15 18.63
N GLY A 62 -44.64 8.17 18.77
CA GLY A 62 -44.44 8.92 20.01
C GLY A 62 -43.39 8.26 20.90
N LEU A 63 -42.69 9.10 21.66
CA LEU A 63 -41.71 8.73 22.66
C LEU A 63 -42.14 9.30 24.02
N GLN A 64 -41.98 8.49 25.08
CA GLN A 64 -42.30 8.94 26.43
C GLN A 64 -41.34 10.04 26.90
N LEU A 65 -41.83 11.00 27.68
CA LEU A 65 -41.03 12.14 28.20
C LEU A 65 -40.20 11.79 29.45
N ALA A 66 -40.29 10.56 29.96
CA ALA A 66 -39.61 10.14 31.19
C ALA A 66 -38.12 9.80 31.00
N PHE A 67 -37.62 9.78 29.76
CA PHE A 67 -36.22 9.46 29.47
C PHE A 67 -35.29 10.65 29.76
N ASP A 68 -34.16 10.38 30.42
CA ASP A 68 -33.09 11.38 30.60
C ASP A 68 -32.28 11.55 29.31
N MET A 69 -32.87 12.27 28.36
CA MET A 69 -32.25 12.54 27.08
C MET A 69 -30.98 13.37 27.20
N LYS A 70 -30.84 14.19 28.26
CA LYS A 70 -29.65 15.00 28.48
C LYS A 70 -28.44 14.11 28.79
N SER A 71 -28.61 13.13 29.68
CA SER A 71 -27.54 12.17 29.98
C SER A 71 -27.18 11.33 28.75
N ILE A 72 -28.18 10.85 28.00
CA ILE A 72 -27.95 10.06 26.77
C ILE A 72 -27.12 10.87 25.77
N MET A 73 -27.53 12.10 25.47
CA MET A 73 -26.85 12.93 24.48
C MET A 73 -25.44 13.35 24.92
N ASN A 74 -25.19 13.52 26.22
CA ASN A 74 -23.84 13.71 26.73
C ASN A 74 -22.94 12.49 26.50
N SER A 75 -23.48 11.27 26.63
CA SER A 75 -22.75 10.04 26.30
C SER A 75 -22.52 9.89 24.79
N VAL A 76 -23.48 10.33 23.97
CA VAL A 76 -23.34 10.34 22.50
C VAL A 76 -22.18 11.24 22.07
N ASP A 77 -22.12 12.45 22.62
CA ASP A 77 -21.07 13.43 22.29
C ASP A 77 -19.65 12.90 22.61
N LYS A 78 -19.51 12.17 23.73
CA LYS A 78 -18.25 11.53 24.13
C LYS A 78 -17.77 10.41 23.20
N ASN A 79 -18.68 9.81 22.43
CA ASN A 79 -18.35 8.73 21.51
C ASN A 79 -17.97 9.24 20.11
N LEU A 80 -18.05 10.56 19.86
CA LEU A 80 -17.71 11.17 18.59
C LEU A 80 -16.26 11.66 18.61
N ASP A 81 -15.43 11.07 17.75
CA ASP A 81 -14.06 11.52 17.53
C ASP A 81 -14.08 12.62 16.47
N GLY A 82 -14.24 13.87 16.92
CA GLY A 82 -14.25 15.06 16.07
C GLY A 82 -15.20 16.15 16.55
N THR A 83 -15.18 17.32 15.90
CA THR A 83 -16.09 18.42 16.25
C THR A 83 -17.35 18.38 15.37
N CYS A 84 -18.46 17.91 15.94
CA CYS A 84 -19.76 17.88 15.29
C CYS A 84 -20.73 18.87 15.96
N GLN A 85 -21.52 19.59 15.17
CA GLN A 85 -22.59 20.45 15.69
C GLN A 85 -23.95 19.77 15.50
N PHE A 86 -24.63 19.47 16.60
CA PHE A 86 -26.00 18.98 16.58
C PHE A 86 -26.86 19.62 17.66
N GLY A 87 -28.15 19.75 17.38
CA GLY A 87 -29.17 20.22 18.32
C GLY A 87 -30.21 19.14 18.54
N TYR A 88 -30.75 19.03 19.75
CA TYR A 88 -31.77 18.03 20.05
C TYR A 88 -32.88 18.56 20.95
N GLY A 89 -34.03 17.89 20.93
CA GLY A 89 -35.20 18.28 21.72
C GLY A 89 -36.47 17.53 21.31
N TYR A 90 -37.53 17.74 22.07
CA TYR A 90 -38.85 17.18 21.76
C TYR A 90 -39.67 18.13 20.88
N VAL A 91 -40.39 17.57 19.92
CA VAL A 91 -41.39 18.26 19.10
C VAL A 91 -42.69 17.47 19.18
N ASN A 92 -43.82 18.13 19.41
CA ASN A 92 -45.12 17.48 19.39
C ASN A 92 -45.69 17.49 17.97
N VAL A 93 -46.00 16.31 17.41
CA VAL A 93 -46.60 16.17 16.08
C VAL A 93 -47.85 15.31 16.20
N SER A 94 -49.00 15.89 15.87
CA SER A 94 -50.31 15.22 15.96
C SER A 94 -50.59 14.61 17.34
N GLY A 95 -50.21 15.30 18.41
CA GLY A 95 -50.41 14.85 19.80
C GLY A 95 -49.36 13.86 20.31
N LYS A 96 -48.35 13.51 19.50
CA LYS A 96 -47.28 12.57 19.88
C LYS A 96 -45.94 13.29 20.00
N ASN A 97 -45.23 13.07 21.09
CA ASN A 97 -43.91 13.66 21.31
C ASN A 97 -42.87 12.87 20.51
N ILE A 98 -42.14 13.56 19.64
CA ILE A 98 -41.03 13.00 18.85
C ILE A 98 -39.74 13.61 19.37
N PHE A 99 -38.72 12.79 19.61
CA PHE A 99 -37.40 13.31 19.93
C PHE A 99 -36.60 13.49 18.65
N VAL A 100 -36.13 14.71 18.42
CA VAL A 100 -35.49 15.13 17.19
C VAL A 100 -34.04 15.46 17.49
N ILE A 101 -33.14 14.96 16.65
CA ILE A 101 -31.73 15.36 16.61
C ILE A 101 -31.47 15.94 15.21
N LYS A 102 -31.10 17.22 15.15
CA LYS A 102 -30.67 17.89 13.93
C LYS A 102 -29.15 17.93 13.90
N VAL A 103 -28.57 17.40 12.83
CA VAL A 103 -27.12 17.24 12.65
C VAL A 103 -26.67 18.13 11.50
N GLU A 104 -25.70 19.01 11.74
CA GLU A 104 -25.07 19.78 10.68
C GLU A 104 -23.98 18.96 9.98
N ARG A 105 -23.72 19.28 8.72
CA ARG A 105 -22.55 18.73 8.02
C ARG A 105 -21.27 19.17 8.72
N ALA A 106 -20.41 18.20 9.05
CA ALA A 106 -19.11 18.50 9.63
C ALA A 106 -18.13 19.01 8.56
N LYS A 107 -17.23 19.91 8.97
CA LYS A 107 -16.14 20.42 8.10
C LYS A 107 -14.99 19.42 7.96
N GLN A 108 -14.83 18.56 8.96
CA GLN A 108 -13.83 17.50 9.03
C GLN A 108 -14.54 16.16 9.23
N LYS A 109 -13.87 15.05 8.90
CA LYS A 109 -14.42 13.71 9.10
C LYS A 109 -14.64 13.47 10.59
N ILE A 110 -15.81 12.92 10.93
CA ILE A 110 -16.16 12.48 12.28
C ILE A 110 -16.07 10.95 12.32
N LEU A 111 -15.51 10.41 13.40
CA LEU A 111 -15.41 8.96 13.61
C LEU A 111 -16.16 8.56 14.88
N VAL A 112 -16.51 7.27 14.98
CA VAL A 112 -16.98 6.64 16.22
C VAL A 112 -16.17 5.36 16.37
N ASP A 113 -15.43 5.22 17.46
CA ASP A 113 -14.54 4.08 17.71
C ASP A 113 -13.56 3.85 16.54
N ASN A 114 -12.96 4.92 16.00
CA ASN A 114 -12.12 4.93 14.78
C ASN A 114 -12.82 4.45 13.48
N VAL A 115 -14.14 4.29 13.47
CA VAL A 115 -14.90 3.86 12.29
C VAL A 115 -15.59 5.05 11.64
N TYR A 116 -15.46 5.14 10.30
CA TYR A 116 -16.12 6.16 9.48
C TYR A 116 -17.47 5.64 8.97
N TYR A 117 -18.53 6.27 9.45
CA TYR A 117 -19.90 5.98 9.02
C TYR A 117 -20.38 7.02 8.01
N CYS A 118 -21.15 6.57 7.02
CA CYS A 118 -21.91 7.44 6.12
C CYS A 118 -23.38 7.07 6.14
N PHE A 119 -24.26 8.07 6.09
CA PHE A 119 -25.70 7.83 5.93
C PHE A 119 -26.01 7.11 4.63
N GLN A 120 -26.80 6.04 4.72
CA GLN A 120 -27.32 5.28 3.59
C GLN A 120 -28.70 4.72 3.96
N ASN A 121 -29.72 5.08 3.17
CA ASN A 121 -31.07 4.52 3.23
C ASN A 121 -31.65 4.32 4.65
N ASN A 122 -31.93 5.42 5.38
CA ASN A 122 -32.52 5.37 6.73
C ASN A 122 -31.63 4.65 7.78
N SER A 123 -30.35 4.45 7.47
CA SER A 123 -29.34 3.86 8.33
C SER A 123 -27.97 4.47 8.04
N VAL A 124 -26.93 3.86 8.58
CA VAL A 124 -25.53 4.18 8.28
C VAL A 124 -24.80 2.92 7.85
N GLU A 125 -23.85 3.08 6.95
CA GLU A 125 -22.94 2.03 6.51
C GLU A 125 -21.50 2.41 6.87
N VAL A 126 -20.70 1.39 7.18
CA VAL A 126 -19.26 1.56 7.35
C VAL A 126 -18.69 1.82 5.96
N ARG A 127 -18.03 2.96 5.80
CA ARG A 127 -17.11 3.15 4.69
C ARG A 127 -15.71 3.00 5.26
N GLN A 128 -14.95 2.05 4.73
CA GLN A 128 -13.52 2.05 4.99
C GLN A 128 -13.01 3.43 4.60
N ILE A 129 -12.38 4.12 5.54
CA ILE A 129 -11.55 5.25 5.18
C ILE A 129 -10.47 4.61 4.34
N GLU A 130 -10.46 4.86 3.03
CA GLU A 130 -9.20 4.89 2.32
C GLU A 130 -8.42 6.00 3.02
N GLU A 131 -7.68 5.63 4.06
CA GLU A 131 -6.51 6.40 4.43
C GLU A 131 -5.76 6.54 3.11
N ALA A 132 -5.51 7.77 2.68
CA ALA A 132 -4.41 7.98 1.76
C ALA A 132 -3.22 7.36 2.49
N LYS A 133 -2.88 6.12 2.13
CA LYS A 133 -1.91 5.31 2.86
C LYS A 133 -0.67 6.17 2.95
N ARG A 134 -0.36 6.65 4.16
CA ARG A 134 0.78 7.54 4.36
C ARG A 134 1.96 6.80 3.75
N LEU A 135 2.66 7.48 2.83
CA LEU A 135 3.82 6.94 2.16
C LEU A 135 4.82 6.46 3.21
N SER A 136 5.04 5.15 3.30
CA SER A 136 5.96 4.59 4.29
C SER A 136 7.36 5.12 4.05
N THR A 137 8.08 5.50 5.09
CA THR A 137 9.46 5.98 4.96
C THR A 137 10.44 4.90 5.41
N LEU A 138 11.48 4.68 4.62
CA LEU A 138 12.55 3.73 4.92
C LEU A 138 13.90 4.45 4.86
N PHE A 139 14.66 4.38 5.94
CA PHE A 139 16.06 4.79 5.96
C PHE A 139 16.96 3.56 5.80
N ILE A 140 17.93 3.60 4.88
CA ILE A 140 18.93 2.53 4.74
C ILE A 140 20.26 2.99 5.33
N SER A 141 20.67 2.34 6.42
CA SER A 141 21.94 2.55 7.11
C SER A 141 22.97 1.52 6.64
N TYR A 142 24.10 2.01 6.10
CA TYR A 142 25.16 1.18 5.55
C TYR A 142 26.50 1.94 5.55
N THR A 143 27.60 1.22 5.28
CA THR A 143 28.93 1.84 5.07
C THR A 143 29.24 1.93 3.58
N GLU A 144 29.94 2.98 3.15
CA GLU A 144 30.15 3.34 1.73
C GLU A 144 30.67 2.20 0.85
N CYS A 145 31.56 1.34 1.37
CA CYS A 145 32.08 0.20 0.61
C CYS A 145 30.98 -0.82 0.22
N ASP A 146 29.88 -0.87 0.97
CA ASP A 146 28.76 -1.80 0.75
C ASP A 146 27.70 -1.23 -0.21
N THR A 147 27.95 -0.06 -0.82
CA THR A 147 27.06 0.55 -1.82
C THR A 147 26.58 -0.44 -2.89
N PRO A 148 27.43 -1.29 -3.51
CA PRO A 148 26.95 -2.23 -4.54
C PRO A 148 25.90 -3.21 -4.03
N ILE A 149 25.96 -3.59 -2.75
CA ILE A 149 24.97 -4.48 -2.14
C ILE A 149 23.69 -3.71 -1.84
N VAL A 150 23.83 -2.50 -1.31
CA VAL A 150 22.71 -1.62 -0.96
C VAL A 150 21.91 -1.23 -2.18
N ASP A 151 22.57 -0.92 -3.31
CA ASP A 151 21.90 -0.62 -4.57
C ASP A 151 21.01 -1.79 -5.02
N ILE A 152 21.47 -3.05 -4.90
CA ILE A 152 20.65 -4.23 -5.23
C ILE A 152 19.39 -4.31 -4.35
N ILE A 153 19.53 -4.09 -3.03
CA ILE A 153 18.42 -4.14 -2.09
C ILE A 153 17.44 -2.98 -2.37
N GLU A 154 17.97 -1.77 -2.51
CA GLU A 154 17.20 -0.56 -2.76
C GLU A 154 16.42 -0.65 -4.07
N ASP A 155 17.06 -1.08 -5.16
CA ASP A 155 16.42 -1.26 -6.46
C ASP A 155 15.26 -2.24 -6.37
N LYS A 156 15.43 -3.36 -5.66
CA LYS A 156 14.37 -4.34 -5.48
C LYS A 156 13.22 -3.79 -4.64
N ILE A 157 13.51 -3.07 -3.55
CA ILE A 157 12.48 -2.41 -2.74
C ILE A 157 11.69 -1.41 -3.58
N ARG A 158 12.37 -0.58 -4.37
CA ARG A 158 11.73 0.40 -5.28
C ARG A 158 10.94 -0.28 -6.39
N GLU A 159 11.44 -1.39 -6.93
CA GLU A 159 10.75 -2.19 -7.95
C GLU A 159 9.40 -2.72 -7.44
N LYS A 160 9.38 -3.25 -6.21
CA LYS A 160 8.20 -3.88 -5.60
C LYS A 160 7.22 -2.87 -5.00
N LEU A 161 7.72 -1.88 -4.27
CA LEU A 161 6.89 -0.93 -3.52
C LEU A 161 6.62 0.37 -4.27
N GLN A 162 7.41 0.72 -5.28
CA GLN A 162 7.19 1.89 -6.15
C GLN A 162 6.87 3.17 -5.36
N ASP A 163 5.66 3.72 -5.56
CA ASP A 163 5.14 4.92 -4.94
C ASP A 163 4.54 4.69 -3.54
N LYS A 164 4.66 3.48 -2.98
CA LYS A 164 4.21 3.15 -1.61
C LYS A 164 5.29 3.35 -0.56
N ILE A 165 6.54 3.62 -0.98
CA ILE A 165 7.66 3.83 -0.07
C ILE A 165 8.57 4.98 -0.50
N LYS A 166 9.02 5.77 0.47
CA LYS A 166 10.08 6.76 0.31
C LYS A 166 11.35 6.23 0.96
N VAL A 167 12.30 5.80 0.14
CA VAL A 167 13.62 5.35 0.58
C VAL A 167 14.60 6.51 0.63
N SER A 168 15.33 6.63 1.75
CA SER A 168 16.39 7.62 1.98
C SER A 168 17.70 6.94 2.43
N ARG A 169 18.83 7.59 2.11
CA ARG A 169 20.19 7.18 2.49
C ARG A 169 21.09 8.40 2.73
N TYR A 170 22.18 8.24 3.48
CA TYR A 170 23.09 9.35 3.82
C TYR A 170 23.73 10.02 2.59
N THR A 171 23.86 9.31 1.46
CA THR A 171 24.34 9.90 0.18
C THR A 171 23.35 10.88 -0.45
N GLY A 172 22.14 11.03 0.11
CA GLY A 172 21.14 12.02 -0.31
C GLY A 172 21.36 13.43 0.25
N LEU A 173 22.37 13.64 1.09
CA LEU A 173 22.69 14.96 1.67
C LEU A 173 23.22 15.93 0.61
N LYS A 174 22.68 17.16 0.59
CA LYS A 174 23.12 18.24 -0.30
C LYS A 174 24.34 18.95 0.27
N TYR A 175 25.03 19.71 -0.58
CA TYR A 175 26.16 20.53 -0.17
C TYR A 175 25.75 21.50 0.95
N LYS A 176 26.46 21.41 2.09
CA LYS A 176 26.23 22.13 3.37
C LYS A 176 25.10 21.61 4.26
N ASP A 177 24.44 20.51 3.92
CA ASP A 177 23.51 19.88 4.85
C ASP A 177 24.25 19.41 6.12
N SER A 178 23.60 19.56 7.27
CA SER A 178 24.14 19.10 8.55
C SER A 178 23.94 17.60 8.69
N PHE A 179 25.04 16.84 8.75
CA PHE A 179 24.98 15.40 9.08
C PHE A 179 24.22 15.15 10.38
N LYS A 180 24.36 16.04 11.36
CA LYS A 180 23.68 15.90 12.66
C LYS A 180 22.17 16.04 12.52
N GLU A 181 21.70 17.08 11.80
CA GLU A 181 20.26 17.29 11.58
C GLU A 181 19.65 16.14 10.78
N PHE A 182 20.41 15.57 9.84
CA PHE A 182 20.00 14.37 9.11
C PHE A 182 19.86 13.15 10.02
N MET A 183 20.84 12.90 10.90
CA MET A 183 20.76 11.77 11.85
C MET A 183 19.57 11.92 12.80
N ASP A 184 19.24 13.14 13.23
CA ASP A 184 18.07 13.40 14.07
C ASP A 184 16.75 12.98 13.37
N THR A 185 16.72 12.92 12.02
CA THR A 185 15.54 12.45 11.27
C THR A 185 15.38 10.93 11.19
N ILE A 186 16.37 10.13 11.60
CA ILE A 186 16.29 8.67 11.52
C ILE A 186 15.12 8.15 12.35
N GLN A 187 14.85 8.75 13.51
CA GLN A 187 13.75 8.38 14.41
C GLN A 187 12.35 8.67 13.81
N GLU A 188 12.27 9.57 12.84
CA GLU A 188 11.03 9.95 12.14
C GLU A 188 10.68 9.00 10.99
N HIS A 189 11.59 8.07 10.65
CA HIS A 189 11.32 7.05 9.64
C HIS A 189 10.44 5.95 10.22
N ASP A 190 9.49 5.46 9.42
CA ASP A 190 8.64 4.33 9.83
C ASP A 190 9.49 3.07 10.00
N TYR A 191 10.51 2.91 9.15
CA TYR A 191 11.45 1.78 9.20
C TYR A 191 12.89 2.21 8.99
N VAL A 192 13.81 1.46 9.60
CA VAL A 192 15.25 1.57 9.35
C VAL A 192 15.80 0.21 8.97
N LEU A 193 16.42 0.12 7.79
CA LEU A 193 17.12 -1.09 7.33
C LEU A 193 18.62 -0.91 7.48
N THR A 194 19.23 -1.76 8.31
CA THR A 194 20.67 -1.80 8.50
C THR A 194 21.32 -2.91 7.69
N VAL A 195 22.28 -2.56 6.84
CA VAL A 195 23.13 -3.53 6.14
C VAL A 195 24.39 -3.77 6.97
N VAL A 196 24.42 -4.90 7.69
CA VAL A 196 25.44 -5.21 8.69
C VAL A 196 26.61 -5.97 8.05
N SER A 197 27.75 -5.30 7.94
CA SER A 197 29.06 -5.86 7.58
C SER A 197 30.09 -5.72 8.70
N ASP A 198 31.25 -6.37 8.58
CA ASP A 198 32.36 -6.20 9.52
C ASP A 198 32.84 -4.74 9.57
N THR A 199 32.88 -4.08 8.40
CA THR A 199 33.24 -2.66 8.29
C THR A 199 32.17 -1.76 8.90
N TYR A 200 30.89 -2.07 8.72
CA TYR A 200 29.78 -1.34 9.32
C TYR A 200 29.90 -1.26 10.85
N LEU A 201 30.12 -2.40 11.52
CA LEU A 201 30.27 -2.48 12.97
C LEU A 201 31.51 -1.75 13.52
N LYS A 202 32.46 -1.39 12.65
CA LYS A 202 33.71 -0.67 12.98
C LYS A 202 33.69 0.81 12.54
N ARG A 203 32.57 1.29 11.98
CA ARG A 203 32.44 2.68 11.48
C ARG A 203 31.69 3.54 12.48
N GLN A 204 32.29 4.68 12.86
CA GLN A 204 31.73 5.55 13.92
C GLN A 204 30.38 6.15 13.54
N ALA A 205 30.22 6.59 12.28
CA ALA A 205 28.96 7.14 11.79
C ALA A 205 27.83 6.10 11.88
N CYS A 206 28.06 4.87 11.41
CA CYS A 206 27.09 3.78 11.48
C CYS A 206 26.70 3.43 12.91
N MET A 207 27.69 3.36 13.82
CA MET A 207 27.41 3.03 15.22
C MET A 207 26.75 4.18 15.99
N TYR A 208 26.97 5.42 15.57
CA TYR A 208 26.20 6.56 16.05
C TYR A 208 24.73 6.45 15.62
N GLU A 209 24.46 6.12 14.34
CA GLU A 209 23.09 5.90 13.83
C GLU A 209 22.35 4.81 14.62
N VAL A 210 23.02 3.67 14.87
CA VAL A 210 22.49 2.60 15.72
C VAL A 210 22.15 3.11 17.13
N GLY A 211 23.04 3.91 17.72
CA GLY A 211 22.81 4.53 19.02
C GLY A 211 21.59 5.45 19.05
N GLU A 212 21.31 6.18 17.97
CA GLU A 212 20.10 7.01 17.84
C GLU A 212 18.82 6.17 17.73
N ILE A 213 18.88 5.02 17.05
CA ILE A 213 17.75 4.10 16.89
C ILE A 213 17.41 3.43 18.22
N ILE A 214 18.41 2.91 18.93
CA ILE A 214 18.25 2.15 20.19
C ILE A 214 17.68 3.00 21.34
N LYS A 215 17.70 4.34 21.22
CA LYS A 215 17.03 5.23 22.20
C LYS A 215 15.51 5.07 22.21
N ASP A 216 14.90 4.64 21.12
CA ASP A 216 13.46 4.35 21.07
C ASP A 216 13.18 3.00 21.76
N HIS A 217 12.33 2.98 22.78
CA HIS A 217 11.97 1.73 23.49
C HIS A 217 11.29 0.68 22.59
N HIS A 218 10.75 1.08 21.44
CA HIS A 218 10.13 0.20 20.44
C HIS A 218 11.00 0.07 19.17
N TYR A 219 12.32 0.34 19.26
CA TYR A 219 13.19 0.31 18.08
C TYR A 219 13.16 -1.04 17.34
N LYS A 220 12.92 -2.15 18.06
CA LYS A 220 12.82 -3.49 17.50
C LYS A 220 11.68 -3.64 16.48
N ASP A 221 10.61 -2.88 16.63
CA ASP A 221 9.46 -2.89 15.73
C ASP A 221 9.71 -2.08 14.44
N LYS A 222 10.80 -1.32 14.38
CA LYS A 222 11.18 -0.47 13.23
C LYS A 222 12.48 -0.90 12.56
N LEU A 223 13.36 -1.55 13.32
CA LEU A 223 14.72 -1.89 12.90
C LEU A 223 14.75 -3.24 12.18
N LEU A 224 14.95 -3.17 10.87
CA LEU A 224 15.25 -4.28 9.98
C LEU A 224 16.76 -4.41 9.81
N PHE A 225 17.24 -5.61 9.52
CA PHE A 225 18.65 -5.81 9.22
C PHE A 225 18.92 -6.93 8.22
N VAL A 226 19.98 -6.74 7.43
CA VAL A 226 20.54 -7.73 6.50
C VAL A 226 21.99 -7.96 6.87
N VAL A 227 22.34 -9.20 7.19
CA VAL A 227 23.72 -9.55 7.55
C VAL A 227 24.47 -10.01 6.31
N LEU A 228 25.60 -9.36 6.01
CA LEU A 228 26.46 -9.74 4.90
C LEU A 228 27.37 -10.91 5.25
N SER A 229 27.91 -11.55 4.23
CA SER A 229 28.86 -12.65 4.33
C SER A 229 29.95 -12.51 3.28
N GLU A 230 30.92 -13.41 3.29
CA GLU A 230 31.94 -13.44 2.25
C GLU A 230 31.39 -13.79 0.86
N ASN A 231 30.17 -14.34 0.75
CA ASN A 231 29.55 -14.68 -0.53
C ASN A 231 29.21 -13.45 -1.37
N GLU A 232 28.99 -12.30 -0.73
CA GLU A 232 28.65 -11.05 -1.40
C GLU A 232 29.87 -10.39 -2.07
N ARG A 233 31.09 -10.88 -1.81
CA ARG A 233 32.36 -10.45 -2.43
C ARG A 233 32.26 -10.29 -3.96
N LYS A 234 31.48 -11.15 -4.62
CA LYS A 234 31.25 -11.13 -6.08
C LYS A 234 30.56 -9.87 -6.62
N TYR A 235 29.88 -9.10 -5.78
CA TYR A 235 29.17 -7.87 -6.18
C TYR A 235 30.00 -6.60 -5.97
N TYR A 236 31.12 -6.69 -5.26
CA TYR A 236 31.99 -5.55 -5.02
C TYR A 236 32.88 -5.29 -6.25
N GLY A 237 33.13 -4.01 -6.53
CA GLY A 237 34.11 -3.57 -7.53
C GLY A 237 35.53 -3.47 -6.94
N GLU A 238 36.27 -2.45 -7.36
CA GLU A 238 37.67 -2.25 -6.95
C GLU A 238 37.86 -1.94 -5.45
N ASN A 239 36.86 -1.35 -4.79
CA ASN A 239 36.92 -0.92 -3.39
C ASN A 239 36.38 -1.98 -2.41
N ILE A 240 36.82 -3.22 -2.56
CA ILE A 240 36.36 -4.31 -1.70
C ILE A 240 37.05 -4.30 -0.33
N PRO A 241 36.31 -4.44 0.79
CA PRO A 241 36.94 -4.56 2.10
C PRO A 241 37.66 -5.91 2.26
N GLU A 242 38.66 -5.93 3.15
CA GLU A 242 39.42 -7.14 3.47
C GLU A 242 38.49 -8.26 3.99
N LYS A 243 37.58 -7.88 4.89
CA LYS A 243 36.54 -8.73 5.49
C LYS A 243 35.17 -8.09 5.31
N ILE A 244 34.19 -8.87 4.86
CA ILE A 244 32.81 -8.42 4.63
C ILE A 244 31.91 -8.94 5.74
N GLY A 245 31.92 -10.26 5.97
CA GLY A 245 30.99 -10.91 6.90
C GLY A 245 31.33 -10.62 8.36
N PRO A 246 30.40 -10.10 9.17
CA PRO A 246 30.66 -9.89 10.59
C PRO A 246 30.53 -11.22 11.36
N ASN A 247 31.29 -11.36 12.45
CA ASN A 247 31.27 -12.58 13.27
C ASN A 247 30.29 -12.46 14.46
N ILE A 248 29.03 -12.14 14.18
CA ILE A 248 28.01 -11.93 15.24
C ILE A 248 27.49 -13.24 15.86
N TYR A 249 27.49 -14.32 15.07
CA TYR A 249 26.97 -15.64 15.47
C TYR A 249 28.03 -16.58 16.05
N GLY A 250 29.30 -16.17 16.08
CA GLY A 250 30.42 -16.95 16.63
C GLY A 250 30.48 -17.02 18.16
N GLY A 251 29.42 -16.60 18.86
CA GLY A 251 29.36 -16.57 20.31
C GLY A 251 29.86 -15.26 20.95
N ALA A 252 29.96 -15.26 22.28
CA ALA A 252 30.28 -14.05 23.04
C ALA A 252 31.69 -13.52 22.77
N GLU A 253 32.67 -14.40 22.58
CA GLU A 253 34.07 -14.00 22.28
C GLU A 253 34.15 -13.21 20.98
N ALA A 254 33.51 -13.70 19.92
CA ALA A 254 33.46 -13.04 18.62
C ALA A 254 32.79 -11.66 18.69
N ARG A 255 31.72 -11.52 19.49
CA ARG A 255 31.06 -10.22 19.70
C ARG A 255 31.92 -9.25 20.51
N LEU A 256 32.69 -9.77 21.49
CA LEU A 256 33.61 -8.96 22.28
C LEU A 256 34.76 -8.38 21.44
N GLU A 257 35.10 -8.95 20.29
CA GLU A 257 36.09 -8.35 19.37
C GLU A 257 35.66 -6.95 18.91
N TYR A 258 34.38 -6.73 18.62
CA TYR A 258 33.87 -5.42 18.22
C TYR A 258 33.86 -4.43 19.39
N ILE A 259 33.48 -4.88 20.59
CA ILE A 259 33.54 -4.05 21.81
C ILE A 259 35.01 -3.67 22.12
N GLY A 260 35.92 -4.64 21.97
CA GLY A 260 37.36 -4.44 22.14
C GLY A 260 37.92 -3.41 21.16
N PHE A 261 37.56 -3.51 19.88
CA PHE A 261 37.92 -2.53 18.86
C PHE A 261 37.52 -1.10 19.25
N TRP A 262 36.28 -0.91 19.72
CA TRP A 262 35.80 0.41 20.14
C TRP A 262 36.46 0.91 21.42
N LYS A 263 36.79 0.00 22.35
CA LYS A 263 37.58 0.34 23.54
C LYS A 263 38.99 0.80 23.17
N GLU A 264 39.68 0.10 22.26
CA GLU A 264 41.00 0.52 21.79
C GLU A 264 40.97 1.89 21.12
N LYS A 265 39.92 2.18 20.33
CA LYS A 265 39.68 3.51 19.75
C LYS A 265 39.49 4.58 20.83
N PHE A 266 38.70 4.27 21.86
CA PHE A 266 38.48 5.16 23.00
C PHE A 266 39.79 5.48 23.73
N ASP A 267 40.53 4.43 24.12
CA ASP A 267 41.76 4.55 24.90
C ASP A 267 42.82 5.33 24.12
N LYS A 268 42.93 5.10 22.81
CA LYS A 268 43.85 5.84 21.92
C LYS A 268 43.52 7.33 21.87
N LEU A 269 42.25 7.69 21.68
CA LEU A 269 41.83 9.10 21.61
C LEU A 269 42.02 9.78 22.97
N GLN A 270 41.67 9.10 24.06
CA GLN A 270 41.87 9.61 25.42
C GLN A 270 43.35 9.87 25.71
N GLN A 271 44.24 8.95 25.31
CA GLN A 271 45.68 9.12 25.47
C GLN A 271 46.21 10.30 24.66
N MET A 272 45.78 10.45 23.40
CA MET A 272 46.17 11.59 22.57
C MET A 272 45.74 12.93 23.19
N MET A 273 44.51 13.01 23.70
CA MET A 273 44.02 14.21 24.40
C MET A 273 44.81 14.49 25.69
N SER A 274 45.10 13.46 26.48
CA SER A 274 45.91 13.59 27.70
C SER A 274 47.34 14.07 27.40
N ASN A 275 47.92 13.63 26.28
CA ASN A 275 49.26 14.06 25.87
C ASN A 275 49.31 15.53 25.43
N ILE A 276 48.21 16.06 24.87
CA ILE A 276 48.08 17.49 24.53
C ILE A 276 47.97 18.33 25.81
N GLY A 277 47.22 17.86 26.81
CA GLY A 277 47.15 18.49 28.14
C GLY A 277 46.43 19.84 28.18
N ASP A 278 45.71 20.21 27.12
CA ASP A 278 44.99 21.47 26.99
C ASP A 278 43.49 21.19 26.76
N TYR A 279 42.65 21.69 27.68
CA TYR A 279 41.21 21.45 27.64
C TYR A 279 40.49 22.20 26.51
N GLU A 280 40.90 23.43 26.21
CA GLU A 280 40.27 24.23 25.15
C GLU A 280 40.59 23.60 23.79
N ALA A 281 41.84 23.20 23.56
CA ALA A 281 42.27 22.55 22.33
C ALA A 281 41.61 21.17 22.11
N THR A 282 41.28 20.46 23.19
CA THR A 282 40.69 19.11 23.12
C THR A 282 39.17 19.08 23.27
N SER A 283 38.52 20.24 23.38
CA SER A 283 37.08 20.36 23.60
C SER A 283 36.23 19.63 22.54
N GLU A 284 36.59 19.75 21.26
CA GLU A 284 35.86 19.07 20.18
C GLU A 284 36.08 17.55 20.22
N ALA A 285 37.34 17.11 20.38
CA ALA A 285 37.68 15.69 20.53
C ALA A 285 37.02 15.05 21.76
N THR A 286 36.73 15.85 22.80
CA THR A 286 35.97 15.38 23.97
C THR A 286 34.54 14.97 23.61
N LYS A 287 33.92 15.61 22.61
CA LYS A 287 32.60 15.19 22.12
C LYS A 287 32.67 13.85 21.41
N ASP A 288 33.65 13.65 20.55
CA ASP A 288 33.90 12.35 19.89
C ASP A 288 34.20 11.25 20.89
N LEU A 289 35.02 11.55 21.91
CA LEU A 289 35.33 10.61 22.98
C LEU A 289 34.07 10.18 23.75
N LYS A 290 33.11 11.08 23.97
CA LYS A 290 31.80 10.73 24.56
C LYS A 290 31.01 9.79 23.65
N ILE A 291 30.96 10.06 22.34
CA ILE A 291 30.27 9.21 21.35
C ILE A 291 30.88 7.81 21.33
N ILE A 292 32.19 7.71 21.15
CA ILE A 292 32.92 6.42 21.18
C ILE A 292 32.69 5.71 22.52
N GLY A 293 32.72 6.48 23.61
CA GLY A 293 32.43 6.02 24.96
C GLY A 293 31.05 5.38 25.11
N GLN A 294 30.04 5.99 24.51
CA GLN A 294 28.67 5.49 24.49
C GLN A 294 28.55 4.20 23.67
N ILE A 295 29.16 4.18 22.48
CA ILE A 295 29.18 3.02 21.57
C ILE A 295 29.75 1.79 22.29
N TYR A 296 30.95 1.88 22.86
CA TYR A 296 31.61 0.70 23.42
C TYR A 296 30.98 0.21 24.73
N ARG A 297 30.43 1.12 25.55
CA ARG A 297 29.88 0.77 26.88
C ARG A 297 28.46 0.22 26.82
N LYS A 298 27.68 0.65 25.83
CA LYS A 298 26.24 0.33 25.77
C LYS A 298 25.82 -0.10 24.37
N ASP A 299 25.84 0.80 23.40
CA ASP A 299 25.09 0.64 22.15
C ASP A 299 25.54 -0.59 21.36
N MET A 300 26.86 -0.86 21.32
CA MET A 300 27.41 -2.02 20.64
C MET A 300 26.93 -3.34 21.26
N GLY A 301 26.92 -3.44 22.59
CA GLY A 301 26.50 -4.65 23.28
C GLY A 301 25.01 -4.93 23.06
N GLU A 302 24.18 -3.90 23.19
CA GLU A 302 22.74 -3.98 22.97
C GLU A 302 22.40 -4.33 21.51
N PHE A 303 23.07 -3.69 20.55
CA PHE A 303 22.87 -3.97 19.13
C PHE A 303 23.31 -5.37 18.74
N LEU A 304 24.52 -5.80 19.15
CA LEU A 304 25.00 -7.14 18.82
C LEU A 304 24.15 -8.24 19.47
N GLN A 305 23.60 -7.99 20.66
CA GLN A 305 22.65 -8.90 21.31
C GLN A 305 21.35 -8.99 20.51
N PHE A 306 20.79 -7.85 20.07
CA PHE A 306 19.63 -7.81 19.17
C PHE A 306 19.89 -8.60 17.88
N LEU A 307 21.03 -8.36 17.22
CA LEU A 307 21.40 -9.06 15.99
C LEU A 307 21.59 -10.58 16.19
N SER A 308 22.01 -11.01 17.38
CA SER A 308 22.21 -12.44 17.66
C SER A 308 20.94 -13.17 18.08
N ASP A 309 20.02 -12.46 18.74
CA ASP A 309 18.76 -13.04 19.25
C ASP A 309 17.69 -13.10 18.16
N GLU A 310 17.65 -12.12 17.27
CA GLU A 310 16.69 -12.07 16.18
C GLU A 310 17.17 -12.91 14.98
N ASN A 311 16.23 -13.60 14.32
CA ASN A 311 16.53 -14.41 13.13
C ASN A 311 16.69 -13.53 11.88
N GLY A 312 17.74 -12.70 11.88
CA GLY A 312 18.13 -11.92 10.71
C GLY A 312 18.51 -12.82 9.55
N LYS A 313 17.92 -12.59 8.39
CA LYS A 313 18.32 -13.30 7.19
C LYS A 313 19.57 -12.68 6.59
N ASN A 314 20.48 -13.55 6.17
CA ASN A 314 21.62 -13.11 5.40
C ASN A 314 21.16 -12.65 4.00
N PHE A 315 21.99 -11.83 3.35
CA PHE A 315 21.67 -11.27 2.04
C PHE A 315 21.29 -12.35 1.01
N GLN A 316 22.07 -13.43 0.91
CA GLN A 316 21.83 -14.52 -0.05
C GLN A 316 20.42 -15.13 0.09
N LYS A 317 19.94 -15.39 1.31
CA LYS A 317 18.59 -15.92 1.54
C LYS A 317 17.49 -14.95 1.11
N LEU A 318 17.67 -13.65 1.38
CA LEU A 318 16.72 -12.63 0.94
C LEU A 318 16.74 -12.50 -0.58
N TYR A 319 17.92 -12.50 -1.17
CA TYR A 319 18.11 -12.42 -2.62
C TYR A 319 17.45 -13.59 -3.37
N GLU A 320 17.61 -14.83 -2.86
CA GLU A 320 17.00 -16.03 -3.45
C GLU A 320 15.46 -16.01 -3.43
N ASN A 321 14.86 -15.33 -2.45
CA ASN A 321 13.41 -15.18 -2.33
C ASN A 321 12.92 -13.80 -2.79
N ASP A 322 13.70 -13.12 -3.65
CA ASP A 322 13.36 -11.83 -4.24
C ASP A 322 12.98 -10.75 -3.21
N PHE A 323 13.62 -10.81 -2.04
CA PHE A 323 13.43 -9.95 -0.88
C PHE A 323 12.01 -9.96 -0.29
N LYS A 324 11.18 -10.96 -0.63
CA LYS A 324 9.78 -11.08 -0.22
C LYS A 324 9.54 -10.74 1.26
N GLU A 325 10.30 -11.36 2.17
CA GLU A 325 10.07 -11.20 3.61
C GLU A 325 10.42 -9.80 4.11
N LEU A 326 11.44 -9.16 3.53
CA LEU A 326 11.77 -7.77 3.83
C LEU A 326 10.62 -6.85 3.38
N ILE A 327 10.08 -7.09 2.19
CA ILE A 327 8.97 -6.31 1.62
C ILE A 327 7.67 -6.50 2.41
N GLU A 328 7.32 -7.74 2.74
CA GLU A 328 6.14 -8.07 3.55
C GLU A 328 6.24 -7.45 4.95
N TRP A 329 7.44 -7.35 5.52
CA TRP A 329 7.58 -6.71 6.82
C TRP A 329 7.39 -5.18 6.74
N ILE A 330 8.01 -4.53 5.74
CA ILE A 330 7.86 -3.08 5.50
C ILE A 330 6.41 -2.73 5.14
N TYR A 331 5.75 -3.60 4.39
CA TYR A 331 4.39 -3.40 3.92
C TYR A 331 3.60 -4.71 4.10
N PRO A 332 2.99 -4.94 5.27
CA PRO A 332 2.27 -6.21 5.58
C PRO A 332 1.14 -6.55 4.62
N ASP A 333 0.49 -5.54 4.04
CA ASP A 333 -0.53 -5.72 2.99
C ASP A 333 0.09 -5.91 1.59
N TYR A 334 1.38 -6.25 1.51
CA TYR A 334 2.05 -6.48 0.25
C TYR A 334 1.55 -7.80 -0.34
N CYS A 335 0.52 -7.69 -1.16
CA CYS A 335 0.15 -8.76 -2.06
C CYS A 335 1.20 -8.84 -3.17
N LEU A 336 1.97 -9.94 -3.21
CA LEU A 336 2.86 -10.28 -4.32
C LEU A 336 2.13 -10.20 -5.67
N ASN A 337 0.83 -10.47 -5.64
CA ASN A 337 -0.04 -10.41 -6.79
C ASN A 337 -1.16 -9.38 -6.55
N ILE A 338 -1.21 -8.35 -7.40
CA ILE A 338 -2.21 -7.26 -7.31
C ILE A 338 -3.68 -7.75 -7.45
N PHE A 339 -3.89 -9.02 -7.74
CA PHE A 339 -5.20 -9.65 -7.84
C PHE A 339 -5.51 -10.68 -6.74
N ASP A 340 -4.72 -10.76 -5.67
CA ASP A 340 -4.92 -11.74 -4.57
C ASP A 340 -6.33 -11.71 -3.96
N MET A 341 -6.94 -10.53 -3.90
CA MET A 341 -8.31 -10.33 -3.38
C MET A 341 -9.41 -10.69 -4.40
N CYS A 342 -9.06 -11.04 -5.64
CA CYS A 342 -10.02 -11.48 -6.65
C CYS A 342 -10.33 -12.96 -6.44
N HIS A 343 -11.49 -13.30 -5.89
CA HIS A 343 -11.87 -14.70 -5.59
C HIS A 343 -12.74 -15.35 -6.68
N ARG A 344 -13.03 -14.65 -7.78
CA ARG A 344 -13.85 -15.13 -8.89
C ARG A 344 -13.31 -14.62 -10.22
N PHE A 345 -13.55 -15.37 -11.30
CA PHE A 345 -13.09 -15.01 -12.64
C PHE A 345 -13.64 -13.66 -13.14
N ASP A 346 -14.91 -13.34 -12.90
CA ASP A 346 -15.52 -12.08 -13.35
C ASP A 346 -14.87 -10.86 -12.68
N ILE A 347 -14.61 -10.94 -11.38
CA ILE A 347 -13.93 -9.88 -10.63
C ILE A 347 -12.48 -9.73 -11.12
N LEU A 348 -11.78 -10.85 -11.32
CA LEU A 348 -10.40 -10.84 -11.83
C LEU A 348 -10.32 -10.22 -13.23
N LEU A 349 -11.16 -10.68 -14.16
CA LEU A 349 -11.20 -10.22 -15.54
C LEU A 349 -11.54 -8.73 -15.62
N LYS A 350 -12.53 -8.27 -14.84
CA LYS A 350 -12.89 -6.85 -14.74
C LYS A 350 -11.72 -6.01 -14.23
N ASN A 351 -11.15 -6.38 -13.09
CA ASN A 351 -10.06 -5.61 -12.50
C ASN A 351 -8.81 -5.62 -13.39
N ALA A 352 -8.56 -6.73 -14.10
CA ALA A 352 -7.44 -6.84 -15.03
C ALA A 352 -7.61 -5.91 -16.22
N ILE A 353 -8.77 -5.92 -16.89
CA ILE A 353 -9.00 -5.06 -18.06
C ILE A 353 -9.00 -3.57 -17.68
N GLU A 354 -9.57 -3.19 -16.53
CA GLU A 354 -9.51 -1.81 -16.02
C GLU A 354 -8.08 -1.34 -15.74
N ARG A 355 -7.24 -2.22 -15.17
CA ARG A 355 -5.82 -1.89 -14.92
C ARG A 355 -5.02 -1.78 -16.20
N LEU A 356 -5.24 -2.67 -17.16
CA LEU A 356 -4.61 -2.62 -18.47
C LEU A 356 -5.00 -1.32 -19.20
N HIS A 357 -6.29 -0.97 -19.19
CA HIS A 357 -6.77 0.33 -19.70
C HIS A 357 -6.10 1.52 -19.02
N ASN A 358 -5.88 1.50 -17.70
CA ASN A 358 -5.24 2.61 -17.01
C ASN A 358 -3.78 2.84 -17.43
N VAL A 359 -3.09 1.79 -17.90
CA VAL A 359 -1.73 1.89 -18.44
C VAL A 359 -1.77 2.26 -19.92
N THR A 360 -2.59 1.59 -20.72
CA THR A 360 -2.65 1.83 -22.16
C THR A 360 -3.32 3.15 -22.50
N ARG A 361 -4.35 3.58 -21.76
CA ARG A 361 -5.22 4.74 -22.07
C ARG A 361 -5.86 4.65 -23.45
N THR A 362 -5.96 3.45 -24.01
CA THR A 362 -6.63 3.18 -25.29
C THR A 362 -8.09 2.84 -25.07
N ASP A 363 -8.88 3.02 -26.12
CA ASP A 363 -10.32 2.75 -26.15
C ASP A 363 -10.66 1.39 -26.76
N TYR A 364 -9.63 0.53 -26.91
CA TYR A 364 -9.75 -0.81 -27.46
C TYR A 364 -8.71 -1.73 -26.83
N ASN A 365 -9.15 -2.48 -25.81
CA ASN A 365 -8.35 -3.45 -25.06
C ASN A 365 -9.09 -4.78 -24.96
N GLN A 366 -8.38 -5.90 -25.04
CA GLN A 366 -8.96 -7.24 -24.96
C GLN A 366 -8.03 -8.22 -24.25
N ILE A 367 -8.59 -9.04 -23.35
CA ILE A 367 -7.95 -10.24 -22.81
C ILE A 367 -8.59 -11.44 -23.49
N ALA A 368 -7.78 -12.20 -24.25
CA ALA A 368 -8.19 -13.44 -24.87
C ALA A 368 -7.44 -14.64 -24.29
N LEU A 369 -8.15 -15.73 -24.03
CA LEU A 369 -7.61 -16.95 -23.43
C LEU A 369 -7.81 -18.14 -24.34
N GLY A 370 -6.90 -19.11 -24.26
CA GLY A 370 -6.99 -20.37 -24.99
C GLY A 370 -8.23 -21.16 -24.56
N VAL A 371 -9.02 -21.63 -25.53
CA VAL A 371 -10.24 -22.41 -25.30
C VAL A 371 -10.26 -23.66 -26.18
N LYS A 372 -10.93 -24.72 -25.73
CA LYS A 372 -11.33 -25.80 -26.64
C LYS A 372 -12.55 -25.34 -27.44
N THR A 373 -12.42 -25.32 -28.76
CA THR A 373 -13.54 -25.03 -29.67
C THR A 373 -14.29 -26.31 -30.06
N ASP A 374 -13.59 -27.45 -30.12
CA ASP A 374 -14.15 -28.80 -30.26
C ASP A 374 -13.19 -29.87 -29.67
N SER A 375 -13.42 -31.17 -29.94
CA SER A 375 -12.60 -32.26 -29.40
C SER A 375 -11.17 -32.30 -29.93
N HIS A 376 -10.86 -31.59 -31.01
CA HIS A 376 -9.56 -31.63 -31.70
C HIS A 376 -8.94 -30.25 -31.97
N GLN A 377 -9.67 -29.15 -31.73
CA GLN A 377 -9.24 -27.80 -32.02
C GLN A 377 -9.19 -26.92 -30.76
N THR A 378 -8.07 -26.23 -30.59
CA THR A 378 -7.91 -25.15 -29.62
C THR A 378 -7.97 -23.82 -30.36
N GLY A 379 -8.80 -22.91 -29.90
CA GLY A 379 -8.90 -21.55 -30.39
C GLY A 379 -8.55 -20.54 -29.32
N LEU A 380 -8.75 -19.27 -29.65
CA LEU A 380 -8.53 -18.14 -28.77
C LEU A 380 -9.84 -17.35 -28.68
N MET A 381 -10.27 -17.01 -27.46
CA MET A 381 -11.55 -16.33 -27.23
C MET A 381 -11.40 -15.18 -26.24
N VAL A 382 -12.05 -14.06 -26.52
CA VAL A 382 -12.08 -12.85 -25.69
C VAL A 382 -13.01 -13.07 -24.49
N PHE A 383 -12.46 -12.86 -23.30
CA PHE A 383 -13.17 -12.99 -22.00
C PHE A 383 -13.26 -11.67 -21.23
N ALA A 384 -12.42 -10.70 -21.53
CA ALA A 384 -12.59 -9.33 -21.06
C ALA A 384 -12.29 -8.36 -22.19
N ASP A 385 -13.11 -7.31 -22.34
CA ASP A 385 -12.79 -6.20 -23.23
C ASP A 385 -13.25 -4.85 -22.66
N ASP A 386 -12.49 -3.82 -23.07
CA ASP A 386 -12.80 -2.41 -22.86
C ASP A 386 -12.74 -1.75 -24.24
N ILE A 387 -13.91 -1.62 -24.84
CA ILE A 387 -14.07 -1.22 -26.24
C ILE A 387 -15.22 -0.22 -26.31
N VAL A 388 -14.94 0.98 -26.83
CA VAL A 388 -15.97 1.99 -27.06
C VAL A 388 -17.08 1.50 -27.99
N LEU A 389 -18.33 1.89 -27.69
CA LEU A 389 -19.56 1.35 -28.30
C LEU A 389 -19.61 1.35 -29.83
N TYR A 390 -18.89 2.27 -30.50
CA TYR A 390 -18.90 2.39 -31.96
C TYR A 390 -17.90 1.48 -32.67
N LYS A 391 -16.98 0.82 -31.94
CA LYS A 391 -16.01 -0.13 -32.50
C LYS A 391 -16.59 -1.54 -32.54
N GLN A 392 -16.21 -2.30 -33.56
CA GLN A 392 -16.67 -3.66 -33.74
C GLN A 392 -16.13 -4.55 -32.61
N ARG A 393 -16.98 -5.45 -32.10
CA ARG A 393 -16.60 -6.43 -31.08
C ARG A 393 -16.73 -7.83 -31.64
N TYR A 394 -15.76 -8.66 -31.30
CA TYR A 394 -15.77 -10.08 -31.60
C TYR A 394 -15.29 -10.83 -30.36
N ARG A 395 -15.82 -12.05 -30.17
CA ARG A 395 -15.39 -12.92 -29.08
C ARG A 395 -14.49 -14.04 -29.56
N LEU A 396 -14.77 -14.64 -30.71
CA LEU A 396 -13.91 -15.67 -31.29
C LEU A 396 -12.79 -14.99 -32.10
N VAL A 397 -11.54 -15.30 -31.76
CA VAL A 397 -10.38 -14.77 -32.47
C VAL A 397 -10.03 -15.70 -33.63
N ALA A 398 -9.85 -15.12 -34.81
CA ALA A 398 -9.39 -15.88 -35.97
C ALA A 398 -7.93 -16.33 -35.77
N MET A 399 -7.65 -17.60 -36.10
CA MET A 399 -6.33 -18.22 -35.87
C MET A 399 -5.30 -17.89 -36.97
N ASP A 400 -5.38 -16.69 -37.55
CA ASP A 400 -4.55 -16.20 -38.66
C ASP A 400 -4.12 -14.72 -38.53
N GLY A 401 -4.44 -14.04 -37.41
CA GLY A 401 -4.05 -12.64 -37.14
C GLY A 401 -2.91 -12.46 -36.11
N LEU A 402 -2.62 -11.20 -35.75
CA LEU A 402 -1.54 -10.85 -34.81
C LEU A 402 -1.72 -11.50 -33.43
N MET A 403 -2.95 -11.49 -32.88
CA MET A 403 -3.28 -12.21 -31.65
C MET A 403 -2.92 -13.70 -31.72
N ALA A 404 -3.25 -14.38 -32.80
CA ALA A 404 -2.92 -15.78 -33.00
C ALA A 404 -1.40 -16.01 -33.17
N LYS A 405 -0.72 -15.13 -33.90
CA LYS A 405 0.75 -15.15 -34.07
C LYS A 405 1.45 -15.02 -32.73
N SER A 406 1.04 -14.10 -31.86
CA SER A 406 1.59 -13.95 -30.51
C SER A 406 1.28 -15.17 -29.64
N TYR A 407 0.05 -15.69 -29.70
CA TYR A 407 -0.36 -16.87 -28.95
C TYR A 407 0.46 -18.12 -29.30
N VAL A 408 0.73 -18.35 -30.59
CA VAL A 408 1.48 -19.52 -31.07
C VAL A 408 2.98 -19.38 -30.84
N THR A 409 3.55 -18.20 -31.11
CA THR A 409 5.00 -17.98 -31.01
C THR A 409 5.47 -17.65 -29.59
N GLY A 410 4.58 -17.13 -28.75
CA GLY A 410 4.93 -16.57 -27.44
C GLY A 410 5.73 -15.27 -27.52
N ASN A 411 5.80 -14.65 -28.70
CA ASN A 411 6.50 -13.39 -28.93
C ASN A 411 5.57 -12.20 -28.76
N ASN A 412 6.17 -11.09 -28.34
CA ASN A 412 5.51 -9.80 -28.24
C ASN A 412 5.40 -9.24 -29.65
N ILE A 413 4.26 -8.64 -29.96
CA ILE A 413 4.06 -7.95 -31.23
C ILE A 413 3.77 -6.50 -30.90
N LEU A 414 4.66 -5.62 -31.35
CA LEU A 414 4.48 -4.18 -31.27
C LEU A 414 4.55 -3.65 -32.70
N ILE A 415 3.44 -3.13 -33.20
CA ILE A 415 3.33 -2.54 -34.53
C ILE A 415 3.13 -1.04 -34.38
N ASP A 416 4.16 -0.26 -34.69
CA ASP A 416 4.12 1.21 -34.58
C ASP A 416 3.22 1.85 -35.65
N ASP A 417 3.07 1.21 -36.81
CA ASP A 417 2.21 1.68 -37.90
C ASP A 417 1.64 0.50 -38.68
N VAL A 418 0.37 0.17 -38.43
CA VAL A 418 -0.31 -0.98 -39.04
C VAL A 418 -0.38 -0.90 -40.57
N LYS A 419 -0.27 0.29 -41.16
CA LYS A 419 -0.26 0.43 -42.63
C LYS A 419 1.03 -0.11 -43.27
N LYS A 420 2.08 -0.29 -42.47
CA LYS A 420 3.36 -0.86 -42.92
C LYS A 420 3.45 -2.37 -42.69
N GLU A 421 2.50 -2.94 -41.94
CA GLU A 421 2.51 -4.34 -41.58
C GLU A 421 1.75 -5.18 -42.61
N LYS A 422 2.47 -6.11 -43.25
CA LYS A 422 1.92 -6.91 -44.36
C LYS A 422 0.90 -7.96 -43.89
N ASP A 423 1.07 -8.45 -42.67
CA ASP A 423 0.23 -9.48 -42.05
C ASP A 423 -0.95 -8.86 -41.26
N TYR A 424 -1.15 -7.53 -41.35
CA TYR A 424 -2.19 -6.85 -40.58
C TYR A 424 -3.58 -7.14 -41.14
N TYR A 425 -4.43 -7.72 -40.28
CA TYR A 425 -5.84 -7.89 -40.55
C TYR A 425 -6.63 -6.71 -39.97
N CYS A 426 -7.19 -5.86 -40.84
CA CYS A 426 -7.93 -4.68 -40.42
C CYS A 426 -9.31 -5.05 -39.85
N ALA A 427 -9.37 -5.36 -38.56
CA ALA A 427 -10.62 -5.57 -37.83
C ALA A 427 -11.27 -4.23 -37.40
N VAL A 428 -10.45 -3.23 -37.07
CA VAL A 428 -10.88 -1.88 -36.68
C VAL A 428 -10.19 -0.84 -37.56
N PHE A 429 -10.97 -0.05 -38.27
CA PHE A 429 -10.45 0.87 -39.30
C PHE A 429 -9.62 2.04 -38.74
N GLN A 430 -9.95 2.46 -37.53
CA GLN A 430 -9.31 3.57 -36.84
C GLN A 430 -7.89 3.22 -36.36
N THR A 431 -7.58 1.94 -36.18
CA THR A 431 -6.31 1.47 -35.62
C THR A 431 -5.13 1.93 -36.48
N ARG A 432 -4.11 2.43 -35.80
CA ARG A 432 -2.85 2.94 -36.35
C ARG A 432 -1.63 2.26 -35.73
N SER A 433 -1.69 1.87 -34.47
CA SER A 433 -0.73 0.97 -33.84
C SER A 433 -1.42 -0.11 -33.01
N GLU A 434 -0.76 -1.26 -32.87
CA GLU A 434 -1.28 -2.41 -32.13
C GLU A 434 -0.18 -3.03 -31.27
N LEU A 435 -0.57 -3.42 -30.05
CA LEU A 435 0.27 -4.13 -29.10
C LEU A 435 -0.41 -5.44 -28.72
N VAL A 436 0.27 -6.55 -28.98
CA VAL A 436 -0.15 -7.88 -28.53
C VAL A 436 0.91 -8.46 -27.62
N LEU A 437 0.51 -8.72 -26.36
CA LEU A 437 1.36 -9.31 -25.35
C LEU A 437 0.89 -10.72 -24.99
N PRO A 438 1.77 -11.74 -25.03
CA PRO A 438 1.43 -13.08 -24.60
C PRO A 438 1.25 -13.17 -23.08
N ILE A 439 0.18 -13.84 -22.64
CA ILE A 439 -0.07 -14.15 -21.23
C ILE A 439 0.58 -15.51 -20.94
N LYS A 440 1.60 -15.52 -20.08
CA LYS A 440 2.43 -16.69 -19.81
C LYS A 440 2.24 -17.20 -18.39
N TYR A 441 2.22 -18.51 -18.22
CA TYR A 441 2.30 -19.16 -16.91
C TYR A 441 3.06 -20.49 -17.01
N GLY A 442 4.03 -20.72 -16.12
CA GLY A 442 4.80 -21.97 -16.09
C GLY A 442 5.47 -22.33 -17.43
N GLY A 443 5.96 -21.33 -18.17
CA GLY A 443 6.58 -21.52 -19.49
C GLY A 443 5.61 -21.80 -20.65
N LYS A 444 4.29 -21.79 -20.42
CA LYS A 444 3.26 -21.96 -21.46
C LYS A 444 2.52 -20.66 -21.73
N ILE A 445 2.06 -20.48 -22.97
CA ILE A 445 1.17 -19.38 -23.35
C ILE A 445 -0.27 -19.81 -23.06
N ILE A 446 -0.99 -19.05 -22.25
CA ILE A 446 -2.38 -19.36 -21.87
C ILE A 446 -3.40 -18.43 -22.53
N GLY A 447 -2.92 -17.34 -23.14
CA GLY A 447 -3.74 -16.32 -23.78
C GLY A 447 -2.89 -15.15 -24.29
N VAL A 448 -3.55 -14.07 -24.69
CA VAL A 448 -2.93 -12.81 -25.12
C VAL A 448 -3.73 -11.63 -24.60
N PHE A 449 -3.04 -10.53 -24.39
CA PHE A 449 -3.62 -9.20 -24.26
C PHE A 449 -3.43 -8.46 -25.58
N ASN A 450 -4.50 -7.86 -26.11
CA ASN A 450 -4.48 -7.01 -27.30
C ASN A 450 -4.88 -5.59 -26.91
N SER A 451 -4.16 -4.59 -27.43
CA SER A 451 -4.51 -3.18 -27.32
C SER A 451 -4.28 -2.49 -28.66
N GLU A 452 -5.23 -1.66 -29.08
CA GLU A 452 -5.19 -0.92 -30.34
C GLU A 452 -5.27 0.60 -30.07
N SER A 453 -4.49 1.39 -30.81
CA SER A 453 -4.48 2.85 -30.69
C SER A 453 -4.71 3.51 -32.05
N GLU A 454 -5.41 4.65 -32.05
CA GLU A 454 -5.63 5.50 -33.22
C GLU A 454 -4.41 6.38 -33.56
N GLU A 455 -3.35 6.30 -32.75
CA GLU A 455 -2.07 6.96 -32.97
C GLU A 455 -1.00 5.97 -33.43
N THR A 456 -0.08 6.41 -34.28
CA THR A 456 1.13 5.63 -34.64
C THR A 456 2.19 5.76 -33.54
N ASN A 457 3.02 4.73 -33.34
CA ASN A 457 4.13 4.73 -32.38
C ASN A 457 3.68 5.08 -30.95
N TYR A 458 2.54 4.53 -30.54
CA TYR A 458 1.86 4.90 -29.30
C TYR A 458 2.47 4.25 -28.06
N TYR A 459 2.84 2.96 -28.15
CA TYR A 459 3.27 2.19 -26.99
C TYR A 459 4.76 2.39 -26.69
N THR A 460 5.07 2.80 -25.46
CA THR A 460 6.45 2.96 -24.99
C THR A 460 6.97 1.68 -24.34
N LYS A 461 8.31 1.57 -24.24
CA LYS A 461 8.95 0.47 -23.51
C LYS A 461 8.48 0.39 -22.04
N GLU A 462 8.33 1.54 -21.40
CA GLU A 462 7.86 1.64 -20.01
C GLU A 462 6.42 1.12 -19.86
N MET A 463 5.50 1.49 -20.78
CA MET A 463 4.14 0.94 -20.79
C MET A 463 4.17 -0.59 -20.90
N VAL A 464 4.97 -1.13 -21.83
CA VAL A 464 5.09 -2.58 -22.03
C VAL A 464 5.60 -3.28 -20.77
N GLU A 465 6.60 -2.72 -20.09
CA GLU A 465 7.12 -3.27 -18.83
C GLU A 465 6.06 -3.27 -17.70
N GLN A 466 5.23 -2.23 -17.60
CA GLN A 466 4.13 -2.17 -16.63
C GLN A 466 3.02 -3.19 -16.96
N LEU A 467 2.63 -3.30 -18.23
CA LEU A 467 1.65 -4.28 -18.70
C LEU A 467 2.10 -5.71 -18.40
N TYR A 468 3.39 -6.02 -18.56
CA TYR A 468 3.94 -7.34 -18.22
C TYR A 468 3.69 -7.74 -16.77
N LYS A 469 3.97 -6.83 -15.83
CA LYS A 469 3.75 -7.08 -14.39
C LYS A 469 2.29 -7.38 -14.10
N ILE A 470 1.37 -6.65 -14.75
CA ILE A 470 -0.08 -6.89 -14.62
C ILE A 470 -0.45 -8.27 -15.19
N LEU A 471 0.05 -8.63 -16.38
CA LEU A 471 -0.29 -9.91 -17.01
C LEU A 471 0.30 -11.12 -16.27
N GLU A 472 1.46 -10.98 -15.65
CA GLU A 472 2.07 -12.02 -14.80
C GLU A 472 1.25 -12.25 -13.52
N ASN A 473 0.84 -11.18 -12.85
CA ASN A 473 -0.07 -11.25 -11.71
C ASN A 473 -1.42 -11.86 -12.11
N PHE A 474 -1.99 -11.43 -13.25
CA PHE A 474 -3.23 -11.99 -13.77
C PHE A 474 -3.09 -13.50 -14.05
N SER A 475 -2.00 -13.94 -14.70
CA SER A 475 -1.81 -15.34 -15.06
C SER A 475 -1.61 -16.23 -13.84
N SER A 476 -0.88 -15.77 -12.83
CA SER A 476 -0.78 -16.47 -11.54
C SER A 476 -2.15 -16.61 -10.89
N ARG A 477 -2.92 -15.51 -10.82
CA ARG A 477 -4.19 -15.52 -10.10
C ARG A 477 -5.26 -16.35 -10.80
N ILE A 478 -5.35 -16.27 -12.12
CA ILE A 478 -6.39 -17.01 -12.87
C ILE A 478 -6.18 -18.53 -12.73
N ILE A 479 -4.93 -18.98 -12.66
CA ILE A 479 -4.58 -20.40 -12.45
C ILE A 479 -4.96 -20.84 -11.04
N GLU A 480 -4.69 -20.02 -10.01
CA GLU A 480 -5.10 -20.31 -8.63
C GLU A 480 -6.62 -20.41 -8.47
N LEU A 481 -7.37 -19.62 -9.23
CA LEU A 481 -8.84 -19.71 -9.29
C LEU A 481 -9.35 -20.97 -10.03
N GLY A 482 -8.45 -21.78 -10.58
CA GLY A 482 -8.76 -23.06 -11.21
C GLY A 482 -8.80 -23.04 -12.73
N TYR A 483 -8.30 -21.98 -13.39
CA TYR A 483 -8.15 -22.02 -14.84
C TYR A 483 -7.17 -23.12 -15.25
N VAL A 484 -7.63 -24.02 -16.09
CA VAL A 484 -6.82 -25.08 -16.68
C VAL A 484 -6.87 -24.88 -18.19
N GLY A 485 -5.75 -24.43 -18.77
CA GLY A 485 -5.66 -23.97 -20.16
C GLY A 485 -6.52 -24.76 -21.15
N ASN A 486 -7.26 -24.04 -21.99
CA ASN A 486 -8.28 -24.59 -22.89
C ASN A 486 -9.53 -25.14 -22.17
N MET A 487 -10.05 -24.41 -21.18
CA MET A 487 -11.37 -24.66 -20.60
C MET A 487 -12.49 -24.52 -21.64
N ASN A 488 -13.69 -25.02 -21.34
CA ASN A 488 -14.84 -24.73 -22.18
C ASN A 488 -15.21 -23.25 -22.04
N HIS A 489 -15.64 -22.62 -23.14
CA HIS A 489 -15.99 -21.20 -23.15
C HIS A 489 -17.13 -20.82 -22.19
N GLY A 490 -17.97 -21.78 -21.77
CA GLY A 490 -19.04 -21.56 -20.80
C GLY A 490 -18.56 -21.51 -19.33
N ASP A 491 -17.34 -21.95 -19.06
CA ASP A 491 -16.79 -22.06 -17.70
C ASP A 491 -16.13 -20.75 -17.23
N ILE A 492 -15.93 -19.80 -18.14
CA ILE A 492 -15.29 -18.50 -17.88
C ILE A 492 -16.28 -17.39 -18.24
N PRO A 493 -16.58 -16.46 -17.32
CA PRO A 493 -17.49 -15.35 -17.60
C PRO A 493 -16.88 -14.39 -18.62
N TYR A 494 -17.76 -13.71 -19.34
CA TYR A 494 -17.38 -12.60 -20.22
C TYR A 494 -17.60 -11.28 -19.50
N VAL A 495 -16.60 -10.41 -19.55
CA VAL A 495 -16.64 -9.06 -18.98
C VAL A 495 -16.49 -8.02 -20.08
N HIS A 496 -17.33 -7.01 -20.03
CA HIS A 496 -17.21 -5.78 -20.82
C HIS A 496 -17.33 -4.61 -19.87
N ILE A 497 -16.45 -3.62 -20.02
CA ILE A 497 -16.51 -2.38 -19.25
C ILE A 497 -16.79 -1.17 -20.12
#